data_AF-A0A9Q0RYA4-F1
#
_entry.id   AF-A0A9Q0RYA4-F1
#
_cell.length_a   1.000
_cell.length_b   1.000
_cell.length_c   1.000
_cell.angle_alpha   90.00
_cell.angle_beta   90.00
_cell.angle_gamma   90.00
#
_symmetry.space_group_name_H-M   'P 1'
#
loop_
_entity.id
_entity.type
_entity.pdbx_description
1 polymer ?
#
loop_
_entity_poly.entity_id
_entity_poly.type
_entity_poly.pdbx_seq_one_letter_code
_entity_poly.pdbx_strand_id
1 'polypeptide(L)'
;MMLRTVFIACVVGCVLAKNVKQSTNPSLRNSTTGETDVLYRHEVLRADIYEVAWTVDFSKEEISFSVSAKTKGFVGFGISYTGSMQYSDIVIGGVFDNGTTYFADWHGDTSTANGFPIRDAHQDWFLDEAIENATHTNLVFHRLLNTCDNEDIAITNDTFKIIWSYGNTDQISYHGDNRGALAVNLLDPPSEAHDLSKYTLWRVAYPLDLPAEDTTYWCTYFKGPKLDKKHHYVGFNIFLNGSSSHQHTHHADLYKCTPPNGENIDEFFSKHVGYGYDCYFSKEYHPVEHCQLFESQWSIGGKVTMFPENTGVPIGEEETEYYMTEIHYDNPKKLAGVKVHSGMEMYYTDQLREQDAGFLQVGVMTAKSYSLTVPPNSQEFVVSSHCPSECTSNIPKEGVNAFVYLLHSHLSGRKERVRHFRGNEELPFLANDEHYDFNYQNNRHFRTELKLLPGDHLTL
;
A
#
# COMPACT_ATOMS: atom_id res chain seq x y z
N MET A 1 -32.18 1.41 11.54
CA MET A 1 -31.12 1.42 10.52
C MET A 1 -29.89 2.01 11.20
N MET A 2 -29.10 1.17 11.86
CA MET A 2 -27.92 1.59 12.62
C MET A 2 -26.81 1.94 11.63
N LEU A 3 -26.26 3.14 11.74
CA LEU A 3 -25.08 3.58 11.01
C LEU A 3 -23.90 2.69 11.46
N ARG A 4 -23.54 1.71 10.62
CA ARG A 4 -22.38 0.82 10.81
C ARG A 4 -21.21 1.36 9.97
N THR A 5 -20.55 2.43 10.41
CA THR A 5 -19.26 2.83 9.86
C THR A 5 -18.50 3.69 10.87
N VAL A 6 -17.52 3.10 11.54
CA VAL A 6 -16.38 3.83 12.10
C VAL A 6 -15.49 4.16 10.90
N PHE A 7 -14.98 5.38 10.73
CA PHE A 7 -14.19 5.81 9.57
C PHE A 7 -12.78 6.18 10.03
N ILE A 8 -11.74 5.39 9.86
CA ILE A 8 -10.38 5.90 10.15
C ILE A 8 -9.87 6.55 8.86
N ALA A 9 -9.48 7.82 8.93
CA ALA A 9 -8.68 8.49 7.90
C ALA A 9 -7.36 8.90 8.56
N CYS A 10 -6.25 8.21 8.24
CA CYS A 10 -4.96 8.41 8.89
C CYS A 10 -3.81 8.19 7.91
N VAL A 11 -2.78 9.01 8.04
CA VAL A 11 -1.47 8.73 7.47
C VAL A 11 -0.55 8.26 8.56
N VAL A 12 -0.01 7.06 8.39
CA VAL A 12 1.12 6.61 9.19
C VAL A 12 2.39 6.84 8.39
N GLY A 13 3.23 7.74 8.87
CA GLY A 13 4.62 7.85 8.41
C GLY A 13 5.53 7.08 9.36
N CYS A 14 6.43 6.25 8.83
CA CYS A 14 7.57 5.78 9.64
C CYS A 14 8.56 6.95 9.78
N VAL A 15 8.94 7.28 11.00
CA VAL A 15 9.70 8.46 11.35
C VAL A 15 10.99 8.08 12.08
N LEU A 16 12.13 8.62 11.62
CA LEU A 16 13.47 8.30 12.11
C LEU A 16 13.92 9.20 13.25
N ALA A 17 14.30 8.65 14.41
CA ALA A 17 14.99 9.42 15.46
C ALA A 17 16.42 8.89 15.66
N LYS A 18 17.42 9.78 15.61
CA LYS A 18 18.80 9.44 16.02
C LYS A 18 18.85 9.29 17.54
N ASN A 19 19.19 8.11 18.05
CA ASN A 19 19.53 7.97 19.46
C ASN A 19 21.03 8.14 19.69
N VAL A 20 21.40 9.21 20.40
CA VAL A 20 22.73 9.38 20.98
C VAL A 20 22.86 8.44 22.17
N LYS A 21 23.45 7.26 21.95
CA LYS A 21 24.25 6.51 22.95
C LYS A 21 24.82 5.22 22.34
N GLN A 22 25.93 5.33 21.61
CA GLN A 22 27.03 4.38 21.73
C GLN A 22 28.36 4.95 21.20
N SER A 23 29.41 4.55 21.91
CA SER A 23 30.84 4.87 21.80
C SER A 23 31.36 5.29 20.43
N THR A 24 32.12 6.39 20.43
CA THR A 24 32.92 6.93 19.34
C THR A 24 33.71 5.85 18.58
N ASN A 25 33.45 5.72 17.28
CA ASN A 25 34.46 5.40 16.28
C ASN A 25 34.02 5.96 14.91
N PRO A 26 34.72 6.96 14.34
CA PRO A 26 34.32 7.57 13.09
C PRO A 26 34.87 6.76 11.92
N SER A 27 34.04 5.93 11.30
CA SER A 27 34.25 5.51 9.92
C SER A 27 33.01 5.85 9.10
N LEU A 28 32.93 7.11 8.70
CA LEU A 28 32.05 7.58 7.64
C LEU A 28 32.33 6.78 6.36
N ARG A 29 31.39 5.92 5.98
CA ARG A 29 31.13 5.67 4.57
C ARG A 29 29.78 6.29 4.26
N ASN A 30 29.82 7.41 3.56
CA ASN A 30 28.67 7.89 2.81
C ASN A 30 28.25 6.77 1.86
N SER A 31 27.15 6.10 2.19
CA SER A 31 26.34 5.39 1.22
C SER A 31 25.62 6.46 0.42
N THR A 32 26.27 7.01 -0.60
CA THR A 32 25.56 7.58 -1.73
C THR A 32 24.93 6.40 -2.47
N THR A 33 23.71 6.03 -2.12
CA THR A 33 22.84 5.32 -3.06
C THR A 33 22.67 6.27 -4.23
N GLY A 34 23.32 5.95 -5.36
CA GLY A 34 23.11 6.71 -6.58
C GLY A 34 21.62 6.66 -6.90
N GLU A 35 20.99 7.84 -7.03
CA GLU A 35 19.69 7.96 -7.67
C GLU A 35 19.82 7.29 -9.04
N THR A 36 19.29 6.09 -9.17
CA THR A 36 18.98 5.56 -10.48
C THR A 36 17.75 6.34 -10.93
N ASP A 37 17.92 7.24 -11.91
CA ASP A 37 16.81 7.92 -12.61
C ASP A 37 15.85 6.93 -13.31
N VAL A 38 16.17 5.63 -13.24
CA VAL A 38 15.47 4.53 -13.87
C VAL A 38 14.88 3.62 -12.79
N LEU A 39 13.55 3.52 -12.77
CA LEU A 39 12.75 2.63 -11.91
C LEU A 39 12.33 1.41 -12.72
N TYR A 40 12.49 0.17 -12.23
CA TYR A 40 11.97 -1.05 -12.88
C TYR A 40 10.97 -1.79 -11.98
N ARG A 41 9.83 -2.23 -12.52
CA ARG A 41 8.85 -3.06 -11.82
C ARG A 41 8.31 -4.18 -12.70
N HIS A 42 7.83 -5.24 -12.06
CA HIS A 42 7.19 -6.39 -12.71
C HIS A 42 6.02 -6.87 -11.87
N GLU A 43 4.90 -7.16 -12.54
CA GLU A 43 3.69 -7.73 -11.94
C GLU A 43 3.11 -8.82 -12.84
N VAL A 44 2.68 -9.91 -12.21
CA VAL A 44 1.92 -10.98 -12.86
C VAL A 44 0.43 -10.69 -12.68
N LEU A 45 -0.23 -10.26 -13.76
CA LEU A 45 -1.63 -9.84 -13.72
C LEU A 45 -2.59 -11.04 -13.76
N ARG A 46 -2.18 -12.11 -14.45
CA ARG A 46 -2.82 -13.43 -14.40
C ARG A 46 -1.77 -14.50 -14.62
N ALA A 47 -1.63 -15.39 -13.63
CA ALA A 47 -0.63 -16.46 -13.65
C ALA A 47 -0.63 -17.24 -14.98
N ASP A 48 0.56 -17.41 -15.55
CA ASP A 48 0.84 -18.09 -16.83
C ASP A 48 0.09 -17.53 -18.05
N ILE A 49 -0.50 -16.34 -17.95
CA ILE A 49 -1.36 -15.78 -19.01
C ILE A 49 -1.00 -14.34 -19.35
N TYR A 50 -0.81 -13.47 -18.36
CA TYR A 50 -0.55 -12.06 -18.63
C TYR A 50 0.35 -11.48 -17.55
N GLU A 51 1.48 -10.93 -17.97
CA GLU A 51 2.41 -10.21 -17.11
C GLU A 51 2.84 -8.91 -17.76
N VAL A 52 3.22 -7.96 -16.90
CA VAL A 52 3.72 -6.65 -17.31
C VAL A 52 4.95 -6.31 -16.49
N ALA A 53 5.96 -5.81 -17.17
CA ALA A 53 7.04 -5.06 -16.55
C ALA A 53 7.01 -3.62 -17.07
N TRP A 54 7.48 -2.68 -16.26
CA TRP A 54 7.64 -1.31 -16.70
C TRP A 54 8.89 -0.67 -16.13
N THR A 55 9.41 0.29 -16.89
CA THR A 55 10.55 1.09 -16.54
C THR A 55 10.19 2.57 -16.63
N VAL A 56 10.50 3.38 -15.62
CA VAL A 56 10.31 4.84 -15.66
C VAL A 56 11.66 5.53 -15.70
N ASP A 57 11.89 6.37 -16.70
CA ASP A 57 13.06 7.24 -16.85
C ASP A 57 12.67 8.67 -16.49
N PHE A 58 13.01 9.11 -15.27
CA PHE A 58 12.65 10.45 -14.77
C PHE A 58 13.40 11.56 -15.50
N SER A 59 14.56 11.27 -16.08
CA SER A 59 15.34 12.25 -16.84
C SER A 59 14.68 12.60 -18.18
N LYS A 60 13.92 11.66 -18.74
CA LYS A 60 13.15 11.82 -19.97
C LYS A 60 11.66 12.05 -19.76
N GLU A 61 11.19 11.92 -18.51
CA GLU A 61 9.77 11.90 -18.17
C GLU A 61 9.01 10.85 -19.00
N GLU A 62 9.59 9.66 -19.14
CA GLU A 62 9.07 8.59 -20.00
C GLU A 62 8.84 7.30 -19.19
N ILE A 63 7.82 6.54 -19.57
CA ILE A 63 7.58 5.18 -19.08
C ILE A 63 7.54 4.20 -20.26
N SER A 64 8.25 3.09 -20.12
CA SER A 64 8.26 1.98 -21.08
C SER A 64 7.66 0.74 -20.44
N PHE A 65 6.76 0.06 -21.15
CA PHE A 65 6.12 -1.17 -20.73
C PHE A 65 6.61 -2.34 -21.59
N SER A 66 6.74 -3.50 -20.97
CA SER A 66 6.94 -4.80 -21.61
C SER A 66 5.82 -5.72 -21.16
N VAL A 67 4.93 -6.07 -22.09
CA VAL A 67 3.78 -6.93 -21.85
C VAL A 67 4.01 -8.28 -22.52
N SER A 68 3.74 -9.36 -21.79
CA SER A 68 3.70 -10.73 -22.33
C SER A 68 2.33 -11.34 -22.06
N ALA A 69 1.64 -11.74 -23.12
CA ALA A 69 0.30 -12.33 -23.04
C ALA A 69 0.27 -13.68 -23.77
N LYS A 70 -0.30 -14.71 -23.14
CA LYS A 70 -0.48 -16.05 -23.70
C LYS A 70 -1.62 -16.08 -24.72
N THR A 71 -1.38 -15.46 -25.85
CA THR A 71 -2.28 -15.42 -26.99
C THR A 71 -1.51 -15.35 -28.31
N LYS A 72 -2.23 -15.56 -29.40
CA LYS A 72 -1.86 -15.20 -30.78
C LYS A 72 -2.85 -14.22 -31.42
N GLY A 73 -3.61 -13.55 -30.57
CA GLY A 73 -4.54 -12.51 -30.98
C GLY A 73 -4.09 -11.17 -30.46
N PHE A 74 -5.00 -10.20 -30.46
CA PHE A 74 -4.70 -8.88 -29.94
C PHE A 74 -4.36 -8.92 -28.45
N VAL A 75 -3.47 -8.03 -28.05
CA VAL A 75 -3.14 -7.68 -26.67
C VAL A 75 -3.67 -6.28 -26.43
N GLY A 76 -4.50 -6.12 -25.40
CA GLY A 76 -4.98 -4.84 -24.92
C GLY A 76 -4.32 -4.50 -23.58
N PHE A 77 -3.85 -3.28 -23.44
CA PHE A 77 -3.27 -2.73 -22.22
C PHE A 77 -3.78 -1.31 -22.02
N GLY A 78 -3.97 -0.86 -20.79
CA GLY A 78 -4.31 0.53 -20.54
C GLY A 78 -4.16 0.95 -19.08
N ILE A 79 -4.23 2.25 -18.87
CA ILE A 79 -4.20 2.91 -17.57
C ILE A 79 -5.59 3.49 -17.30
N SER A 80 -6.09 3.33 -16.07
CA SER A 80 -7.41 3.82 -15.66
C SER A 80 -7.38 4.21 -14.19
N TYR A 81 -8.12 5.23 -13.79
CA TYR A 81 -8.33 5.52 -12.37
C TYR A 81 -9.32 4.56 -11.71
N THR A 82 -10.28 4.04 -12.47
CA THR A 82 -11.39 3.24 -11.94
C THR A 82 -11.19 1.74 -12.13
N GLY A 83 -10.38 1.35 -13.11
CA GLY A 83 -10.20 -0.04 -13.56
C GLY A 83 -11.25 -0.47 -14.58
N SER A 84 -12.14 0.44 -14.98
CA SER A 84 -13.04 0.26 -16.11
C SER A 84 -12.42 0.84 -17.39
N MET A 85 -13.03 0.51 -18.54
CA MET A 85 -12.68 1.12 -19.81
C MET A 85 -13.19 2.55 -19.94
N GLN A 86 -14.03 3.05 -19.03
CA GLN A 86 -14.45 4.45 -19.07
C GLN A 86 -13.27 5.35 -18.69
N TYR A 87 -13.04 6.40 -19.47
CA TYR A 87 -11.94 7.36 -19.22
C TYR A 87 -10.54 6.73 -19.14
N SER A 88 -10.36 5.51 -19.64
CA SER A 88 -9.05 4.87 -19.63
C SER A 88 -8.26 5.24 -20.88
N ASP A 89 -6.96 5.16 -20.76
CA ASP A 89 -5.99 5.42 -21.81
C ASP A 89 -5.39 4.06 -22.22
N ILE A 90 -5.51 3.67 -23.49
CA ILE A 90 -5.47 2.27 -23.94
C ILE A 90 -4.60 2.11 -25.20
N VAL A 91 -3.77 1.07 -25.21
CA VAL A 91 -3.15 0.57 -26.43
C VAL A 91 -3.66 -0.81 -26.79
N ILE A 92 -3.80 -1.05 -28.10
CA ILE A 92 -4.12 -2.37 -28.63
C ILE A 92 -3.14 -2.70 -29.75
N GLY A 93 -2.50 -3.86 -29.66
CA GLY A 93 -1.53 -4.31 -30.66
C GLY A 93 -1.36 -5.82 -30.72
N GLY A 94 -0.58 -6.28 -31.69
CA GLY A 94 -0.31 -7.69 -31.92
C GLY A 94 0.51 -7.93 -33.18
N VAL A 95 0.54 -9.19 -33.62
CA VAL A 95 1.25 -9.63 -34.83
C VAL A 95 0.28 -10.47 -35.66
N PHE A 96 0.00 -10.02 -36.88
CA PHE A 96 -0.84 -10.80 -37.79
C PHE A 96 -0.16 -12.09 -38.23
N ASP A 97 -0.93 -13.07 -38.69
CA ASP A 97 -0.45 -14.36 -39.25
C ASP A 97 0.65 -14.22 -40.33
N ASN A 98 0.69 -13.10 -41.05
CA ASN A 98 1.69 -12.80 -42.07
C ASN A 98 3.02 -12.24 -41.50
N GLY A 99 3.13 -12.11 -40.18
CA GLY A 99 4.28 -11.56 -39.45
C GLY A 99 4.33 -10.03 -39.37
N THR A 100 3.33 -9.31 -39.92
CA THR A 100 3.27 -7.85 -39.80
C THR A 100 2.68 -7.45 -38.45
N THR A 101 3.26 -6.40 -37.84
CA THR A 101 2.84 -5.91 -36.53
C THR A 101 1.77 -4.84 -36.70
N TYR A 102 0.91 -4.70 -35.69
CA TYR A 102 -0.02 -3.58 -35.56
C TYR A 102 -0.04 -3.10 -34.12
N PHE A 103 -0.20 -1.79 -33.97
CA PHE A 103 -0.29 -1.11 -32.68
C PHE A 103 -1.00 0.20 -32.93
N ALA A 104 -1.96 0.53 -32.07
CA ALA A 104 -2.70 1.78 -32.17
C ALA A 104 -3.05 2.28 -30.77
N ASP A 105 -3.12 3.60 -30.68
CA ASP A 105 -3.58 4.36 -29.54
C ASP A 105 -5.11 4.46 -29.52
N TRP A 106 -5.69 4.34 -28.34
CA TRP A 106 -7.12 4.33 -28.08
C TRP A 106 -7.42 4.94 -26.72
N HIS A 107 -8.63 5.47 -26.57
CA HIS A 107 -9.13 5.88 -25.28
C HIS A 107 -10.52 5.30 -25.01
N GLY A 108 -10.85 5.29 -23.74
CA GLY A 108 -12.15 4.96 -23.20
C GLY A 108 -13.20 5.99 -23.57
N ASP A 109 -14.41 5.54 -23.86
CA ASP A 109 -15.55 6.44 -24.00
C ASP A 109 -15.84 7.12 -22.64
N THR A 110 -16.11 8.41 -22.67
CA THR A 110 -16.48 9.19 -21.48
C THR A 110 -17.93 8.95 -21.06
N SER A 111 -18.77 8.42 -21.96
CA SER A 111 -20.20 8.21 -21.74
C SER A 111 -20.58 6.77 -21.38
N THR A 112 -19.75 5.76 -21.72
CA THR A 112 -20.07 4.35 -21.48
C THR A 112 -18.91 3.56 -20.87
N ALA A 113 -19.17 2.86 -19.78
CA ALA A 113 -18.12 2.11 -19.07
C ALA A 113 -17.69 0.78 -19.74
N ASN A 114 -18.49 0.28 -20.69
CA ASN A 114 -18.26 -0.98 -21.39
C ASN A 114 -18.33 -0.81 -22.92
N GLY A 115 -18.04 0.40 -23.41
CA GLY A 115 -18.02 0.71 -24.84
C GLY A 115 -16.84 0.07 -25.56
N PHE A 116 -16.95 -0.04 -26.89
CA PHE A 116 -15.78 -0.29 -27.73
C PHE A 116 -14.85 0.94 -27.63
N PRO A 117 -13.54 0.76 -27.44
CA PRO A 117 -12.64 1.89 -27.27
C PRO A 117 -12.58 2.73 -28.55
N ILE A 118 -12.38 4.03 -28.40
CA ILE A 118 -12.35 4.99 -29.50
C ILE A 118 -10.89 5.15 -29.91
N ARG A 119 -10.63 5.15 -31.21
CA ARG A 119 -9.26 5.33 -31.70
C ARG A 119 -8.84 6.76 -31.45
N ASP A 120 -7.69 6.92 -30.81
CA ASP A 120 -7.19 8.23 -30.44
C ASP A 120 -6.83 9.06 -31.69
N ALA A 121 -7.07 10.37 -31.61
CA ALA A 121 -6.73 11.32 -32.64
C ALA A 121 -5.21 11.62 -32.67
N HIS A 122 -4.55 11.50 -31.52
CA HIS A 122 -3.10 11.58 -31.38
C HIS A 122 -2.53 10.17 -31.11
N GLN A 123 -1.23 10.02 -31.31
CA GLN A 123 -0.53 8.76 -31.09
C GLN A 123 0.58 9.08 -30.12
N ASP A 124 0.32 8.85 -28.84
CA ASP A 124 1.19 9.22 -27.73
C ASP A 124 1.86 8.00 -27.09
N TRP A 125 1.37 6.82 -27.45
CA TRP A 125 2.05 5.55 -27.24
C TRP A 125 2.84 5.10 -28.47
N PHE A 126 4.07 4.65 -28.29
CA PHE A 126 4.94 4.23 -29.39
C PHE A 126 5.40 2.79 -29.22
N LEU A 127 5.19 1.97 -30.25
CA LEU A 127 5.66 0.59 -30.28
C LEU A 127 7.16 0.53 -30.55
N ASP A 128 7.91 -0.12 -29.66
CA ASP A 128 9.32 -0.42 -29.83
C ASP A 128 9.53 -1.81 -30.45
N GLU A 129 8.79 -2.80 -29.95
CA GLU A 129 8.93 -4.19 -30.36
C GLU A 129 7.61 -4.95 -30.24
N ALA A 130 7.32 -5.81 -31.23
CA ALA A 130 6.23 -6.77 -31.15
C ALA A 130 6.70 -8.13 -31.69
N ILE A 131 6.67 -9.16 -30.84
CA ILE A 131 7.08 -10.52 -31.19
C ILE A 131 5.98 -11.50 -30.78
N GLU A 132 5.53 -12.31 -31.73
CA GLU A 132 4.69 -13.47 -31.46
C GLU A 132 5.51 -14.76 -31.59
N ASN A 133 5.41 -15.63 -30.58
CA ASN A 133 6.00 -16.97 -30.60
C ASN A 133 4.90 -18.05 -30.69
N ALA A 134 5.23 -19.31 -30.41
CA ALA A 134 4.27 -20.41 -30.53
C ALA A 134 3.02 -20.25 -29.64
N THR A 135 3.09 -19.49 -28.53
CA THR A 135 2.03 -19.40 -27.53
C THR A 135 1.76 -17.99 -26.99
N HIS A 136 2.67 -17.03 -27.19
CA HIS A 136 2.58 -15.69 -26.62
C HIS A 136 2.85 -14.60 -27.63
N THR A 137 2.21 -13.46 -27.41
CA THR A 137 2.50 -12.17 -28.02
C THR A 137 3.16 -11.28 -26.97
N ASN A 138 4.30 -10.72 -27.31
CA ASN A 138 5.08 -9.81 -26.47
C ASN A 138 5.10 -8.44 -27.14
N LEU A 139 4.79 -7.39 -26.39
CA LEU A 139 4.81 -6.00 -26.84
C LEU A 139 5.71 -5.18 -25.92
N VAL A 140 6.59 -4.39 -26.50
CA VAL A 140 7.37 -3.35 -25.82
C VAL A 140 6.98 -2.01 -26.42
N PHE A 141 6.59 -1.07 -25.58
CA PHE A 141 6.12 0.24 -26.00
C PHE A 141 6.34 1.29 -24.91
N HIS A 142 6.38 2.56 -25.27
CA HIS A 142 6.60 3.66 -24.33
C HIS A 142 5.68 4.85 -24.59
N ARG A 143 5.58 5.74 -23.59
CA ARG A 143 4.93 7.05 -23.69
C ARG A 143 5.57 8.02 -22.70
N LEU A 144 5.32 9.31 -22.91
CA LEU A 144 5.63 10.33 -21.90
C LEU A 144 4.71 10.17 -20.67
N LEU A 145 5.23 10.50 -19.49
CA LEU A 145 4.45 10.53 -18.25
C LEU A 145 3.28 11.52 -18.35
N ASN A 146 3.44 12.61 -19.10
CA ASN A 146 2.38 13.55 -19.43
C ASN A 146 2.48 13.92 -20.90
N THR A 147 1.50 13.48 -21.68
CA THR A 147 1.44 13.69 -23.14
C THR A 147 0.85 15.06 -23.50
N CYS A 148 0.22 15.72 -22.52
CA CYS A 148 -0.52 16.97 -22.71
C CYS A 148 -1.71 16.84 -23.70
N ASP A 149 -2.15 15.62 -24.00
CA ASP A 149 -3.43 15.34 -24.62
C ASP A 149 -4.52 15.23 -23.55
N ASN A 150 -5.73 15.71 -23.85
CA ASN A 150 -6.88 15.66 -22.95
C ASN A 150 -7.63 14.31 -23.02
N GLU A 151 -7.36 13.48 -24.02
CA GLU A 151 -7.90 12.11 -24.14
C GLU A 151 -7.07 11.09 -23.32
N ASP A 152 -5.86 11.51 -22.94
CA ASP A 152 -4.86 10.73 -22.21
C ASP A 152 -4.88 10.94 -20.70
N ILE A 153 -4.37 9.93 -19.98
CA ILE A 153 -4.11 10.01 -18.54
C ILE A 153 -2.65 10.39 -18.29
N ALA A 154 -2.44 11.53 -17.64
CA ALA A 154 -1.15 11.88 -17.07
C ALA A 154 -0.80 10.97 -15.88
N ILE A 155 0.39 10.38 -15.93
CA ILE A 155 0.94 9.49 -14.91
C ILE A 155 1.60 10.34 -13.82
N THR A 156 0.87 10.53 -12.74
CA THR A 156 1.26 11.25 -11.52
C THR A 156 1.68 10.27 -10.42
N ASN A 157 1.86 10.77 -9.20
CA ASN A 157 2.12 9.94 -8.03
C ASN A 157 0.82 9.37 -7.38
N ASP A 158 -0.30 9.41 -8.08
CA ASP A 158 -1.61 8.91 -7.63
C ASP A 158 -1.73 7.38 -7.79
N THR A 159 -2.78 6.80 -7.25
CA THR A 159 -3.14 5.40 -7.52
C THR A 159 -3.79 5.26 -8.90
N PHE A 160 -3.30 4.29 -9.68
CA PHE A 160 -3.83 3.90 -10.98
C PHE A 160 -4.26 2.44 -10.97
N LYS A 161 -4.95 2.03 -12.02
CA LYS A 161 -5.21 0.64 -12.35
C LYS A 161 -4.69 0.34 -13.75
N ILE A 162 -3.81 -0.65 -13.84
CA ILE A 162 -3.51 -1.29 -15.11
C ILE A 162 -4.71 -2.14 -15.48
N ILE A 163 -5.37 -1.80 -16.57
CA ILE A 163 -6.39 -2.64 -17.20
C ILE A 163 -5.74 -3.43 -18.33
N TRP A 164 -6.10 -4.69 -18.46
CA TRP A 164 -5.49 -5.57 -19.44
C TRP A 164 -6.54 -6.50 -20.05
N SER A 165 -6.32 -6.89 -21.30
CA SER A 165 -7.14 -7.88 -21.99
C SER A 165 -6.37 -8.60 -23.10
N TYR A 166 -6.91 -9.71 -23.58
CA TYR A 166 -6.39 -10.37 -24.77
C TYR A 166 -7.51 -11.06 -25.57
N GLY A 167 -7.38 -11.01 -26.89
CA GLY A 167 -8.25 -11.71 -27.84
C GLY A 167 -7.70 -13.07 -28.22
N ASN A 168 -8.57 -13.96 -28.73
CA ASN A 168 -8.13 -15.23 -29.34
C ASN A 168 -7.71 -15.07 -30.81
N THR A 169 -7.98 -13.90 -31.41
CA THR A 169 -7.64 -13.52 -32.79
C THR A 169 -7.20 -12.05 -32.80
N ASP A 170 -6.60 -11.60 -33.89
CA ASP A 170 -6.23 -10.18 -34.09
C ASP A 170 -7.42 -9.26 -34.39
N GLN A 171 -8.62 -9.82 -34.52
CA GLN A 171 -9.82 -9.01 -34.65
C GLN A 171 -10.20 -8.44 -33.29
N ILE A 172 -10.01 -7.13 -33.13
CA ILE A 172 -10.41 -6.39 -31.93
C ILE A 172 -11.92 -6.59 -31.72
N SER A 173 -12.25 -7.28 -30.63
CA SER A 173 -13.61 -7.73 -30.33
C SER A 173 -13.75 -7.97 -28.83
N TYR A 174 -14.97 -8.26 -28.36
CA TYR A 174 -15.22 -8.48 -26.95
C TYR A 174 -14.43 -9.68 -26.40
N HIS A 175 -13.55 -9.42 -25.44
CA HIS A 175 -12.61 -10.38 -24.85
C HIS A 175 -13.21 -11.28 -23.76
N GLY A 176 -14.49 -11.13 -23.39
CA GLY A 176 -15.09 -11.91 -22.30
C GLY A 176 -14.29 -11.78 -21.00
N ASP A 177 -14.00 -12.91 -20.35
CA ASP A 177 -13.23 -13.00 -19.10
C ASP A 177 -11.70 -12.97 -19.31
N ASN A 178 -11.22 -12.78 -20.53
CA ASN A 178 -9.80 -12.59 -20.84
C ASN A 178 -9.37 -11.15 -20.55
N ARG A 179 -9.62 -10.69 -19.32
CA ARG A 179 -9.37 -9.33 -18.87
C ARG A 179 -9.14 -9.27 -17.36
N GLY A 180 -8.63 -8.14 -16.89
CA GLY A 180 -8.59 -7.82 -15.48
C GLY A 180 -8.13 -6.39 -15.23
N ALA A 181 -8.02 -6.04 -13.95
CA ALA A 181 -7.46 -4.79 -13.50
C ALA A 181 -6.56 -5.05 -12.28
N LEU A 182 -5.46 -4.33 -12.16
CA LEU A 182 -4.57 -4.35 -11.00
C LEU A 182 -4.32 -2.90 -10.54
N ALA A 183 -4.64 -2.60 -9.28
CA ALA A 183 -4.30 -1.32 -8.68
C ALA A 183 -2.79 -1.24 -8.43
N VAL A 184 -2.18 -0.15 -8.85
CA VAL A 184 -0.74 0.10 -8.79
C VAL A 184 -0.48 1.59 -8.61
N ASN A 185 0.69 1.92 -8.09
CA ASN A 185 1.31 3.20 -8.37
C ASN A 185 2.49 2.95 -9.32
N LEU A 186 2.43 3.53 -10.52
CA LEU A 186 3.44 3.32 -11.57
C LEU A 186 4.80 3.93 -11.23
N LEU A 187 4.82 4.83 -10.24
CA LEU A 187 5.90 5.71 -9.86
C LEU A 187 6.61 5.30 -8.55
N ASP A 188 6.09 4.30 -7.83
CA ASP A 188 6.67 3.86 -6.56
C ASP A 188 8.03 3.18 -6.78
N PRO A 189 9.04 3.40 -5.91
CA PRO A 189 10.35 2.75 -6.02
C PRO A 189 10.23 1.23 -5.92
N PRO A 190 11.12 0.44 -6.54
CA PRO A 190 10.94 -1.01 -6.61
C PRO A 190 11.10 -1.65 -5.23
N SER A 191 10.33 -2.70 -4.95
CA SER A 191 10.59 -3.53 -3.77
C SER A 191 11.85 -4.34 -4.01
N GLU A 192 12.92 -4.05 -3.27
CA GLU A 192 14.17 -4.81 -3.38
C GLU A 192 13.96 -6.26 -2.90
N ALA A 193 14.60 -7.21 -3.59
CA ALA A 193 14.60 -8.60 -3.15
C ALA A 193 15.52 -8.75 -1.94
N HIS A 194 14.93 -8.90 -0.75
CA HIS A 194 15.67 -9.11 0.48
C HIS A 194 15.76 -10.59 0.84
N ASP A 195 16.96 -11.03 1.25
CA ASP A 195 17.16 -12.36 1.82
C ASP A 195 16.66 -12.39 3.27
N LEU A 196 15.39 -12.80 3.43
CA LEU A 196 14.71 -12.87 4.73
C LEU A 196 15.28 -13.96 5.64
N SER A 197 16.05 -14.92 5.12
CA SER A 197 16.65 -16.00 5.92
C SER A 197 17.68 -15.52 6.93
N LYS A 198 18.15 -14.28 6.79
CA LYS A 198 19.07 -13.60 7.72
C LYS A 198 18.40 -13.14 9.02
N TYR A 199 17.07 -13.12 9.06
CA TYR A 199 16.30 -12.57 10.16
C TYR A 199 15.54 -13.67 10.90
N THR A 200 15.28 -13.43 12.18
CA THR A 200 14.36 -14.28 12.94
C THR A 200 12.93 -13.84 12.64
N LEU A 201 12.04 -14.81 12.41
CA LEU A 201 10.63 -14.56 12.16
C LEU A 201 9.84 -14.61 13.47
N TRP A 202 9.14 -13.53 13.79
CA TRP A 202 8.07 -13.51 14.78
C TRP A 202 6.72 -13.44 14.08
N ARG A 203 5.92 -14.50 14.22
CA ARG A 203 4.59 -14.60 13.62
C ARG A 203 3.51 -14.50 14.70
N VAL A 204 2.54 -13.63 14.48
CA VAL A 204 1.37 -13.43 15.34
C VAL A 204 0.11 -13.79 14.55
N ALA A 205 -0.30 -15.05 14.63
CA ALA A 205 -1.43 -15.59 13.89
C ALA A 205 -2.27 -16.56 14.73
N TYR A 206 -3.59 -16.48 14.59
CA TYR A 206 -4.53 -17.45 15.15
C TYR A 206 -5.59 -17.84 14.12
N PRO A 207 -6.06 -19.09 14.12
CA PRO A 207 -7.16 -19.51 13.27
C PRO A 207 -8.49 -18.90 13.75
N LEU A 208 -9.34 -18.54 12.81
CA LEU A 208 -10.66 -17.96 13.02
C LEU A 208 -11.71 -18.70 12.20
N ASP A 209 -12.82 -19.07 12.85
CA ASP A 209 -14.08 -19.40 12.17
C ASP A 209 -14.75 -18.08 11.79
N LEU A 210 -14.64 -17.70 10.51
CA LEU A 210 -15.09 -16.40 10.03
C LEU A 210 -16.62 -16.29 10.13
N PRO A 211 -17.15 -15.23 10.76
CA PRO A 211 -18.59 -14.97 10.79
C PRO A 211 -19.19 -14.86 9.38
N ALA A 212 -20.44 -15.30 9.23
CA ALA A 212 -21.22 -15.14 8.00
C ALA A 212 -21.78 -13.71 7.86
N GLU A 213 -20.94 -12.71 8.14
CA GLU A 213 -21.21 -11.29 7.97
C GLU A 213 -20.52 -10.79 6.70
N ASP A 214 -20.91 -9.60 6.22
CA ASP A 214 -20.35 -9.00 5.00
C ASP A 214 -18.88 -8.59 5.19
N THR A 215 -18.59 -7.98 6.34
CA THR A 215 -17.28 -7.49 6.78
C THR A 215 -17.08 -7.87 8.24
N THR A 216 -15.87 -8.26 8.63
CA THR A 216 -15.51 -8.58 10.01
C THR A 216 -14.15 -7.99 10.34
N TYR A 217 -14.06 -7.25 11.45
CA TYR A 217 -12.80 -6.77 12.01
C TYR A 217 -12.50 -7.57 13.27
N TRP A 218 -11.38 -8.28 13.26
CA TRP A 218 -11.06 -9.26 14.30
C TRP A 218 -9.78 -8.89 15.05
N CYS A 219 -9.93 -8.68 16.35
CA CYS A 219 -8.88 -8.24 17.25
C CYS A 219 -8.33 -9.43 18.04
N THR A 220 -7.02 -9.65 17.98
CA THR A 220 -6.36 -10.77 18.69
C THR A 220 -5.12 -10.28 19.41
N TYR A 221 -4.90 -10.72 20.65
CA TYR A 221 -3.82 -10.25 21.51
C TYR A 221 -2.68 -11.26 21.61
N PHE A 222 -1.45 -10.74 21.64
CA PHE A 222 -0.22 -11.50 21.63
C PHE A 222 0.76 -10.94 22.65
N LYS A 223 1.48 -11.84 23.32
CA LYS A 223 2.70 -11.48 24.03
C LYS A 223 3.86 -11.43 23.03
N GLY A 224 4.68 -10.39 23.11
CA GLY A 224 5.87 -10.22 22.28
C GLY A 224 6.90 -11.32 22.49
N PRO A 225 7.94 -11.40 21.63
CA PRO A 225 9.01 -12.36 21.79
C PRO A 225 9.76 -12.12 23.10
N LYS A 226 10.22 -13.19 23.74
CA LYS A 226 11.07 -13.08 24.93
C LYS A 226 12.50 -12.74 24.51
N LEU A 227 12.90 -11.49 24.71
CA LEU A 227 14.21 -10.98 24.33
C LEU A 227 15.02 -10.61 25.59
N ASP A 228 16.32 -10.89 25.58
CA ASP A 228 17.25 -10.59 26.68
C ASP A 228 17.93 -9.22 26.56
N LYS A 229 17.79 -8.59 25.40
CA LYS A 229 18.33 -7.28 25.03
C LYS A 229 17.46 -6.66 23.94
N LYS A 230 17.68 -5.37 23.69
CA LYS A 230 17.09 -4.66 22.54
C LYS A 230 17.41 -5.37 21.23
N HIS A 231 16.40 -5.54 20.40
CA HIS A 231 16.48 -5.99 19.01
C HIS A 231 15.81 -4.95 18.11
N HIS A 232 15.97 -5.14 16.80
CA HIS A 232 15.23 -4.39 15.79
C HIS A 232 14.41 -5.33 14.94
N TYR A 233 13.11 -5.08 14.77
CA TYR A 233 12.42 -5.59 13.58
C TYR A 233 12.68 -4.63 12.41
N VAL A 234 13.03 -5.22 11.27
CA VAL A 234 13.56 -4.52 10.09
C VAL A 234 12.64 -4.62 8.88
N GLY A 235 11.48 -5.26 9.08
CA GLY A 235 10.46 -5.39 8.07
C GLY A 235 9.34 -6.29 8.55
N PHE A 236 8.25 -6.31 7.78
CA PHE A 236 7.06 -7.06 8.10
C PHE A 236 6.34 -7.55 6.83
N ASN A 237 5.46 -8.54 7.02
CA ASN A 237 4.61 -9.11 5.99
C ASN A 237 3.33 -9.69 6.61
N ILE A 238 2.44 -10.22 5.77
CA ILE A 238 1.30 -11.03 6.20
C ILE A 238 1.62 -12.53 6.11
N PHE A 239 1.13 -13.28 7.09
CA PHE A 239 0.96 -14.72 7.01
C PHE A 239 -0.46 -15.03 6.54
N LEU A 240 -0.59 -15.78 5.44
CA LEU A 240 -1.88 -16.22 4.90
C LEU A 240 -1.85 -17.73 4.65
N ASN A 241 -2.51 -18.50 5.51
CA ASN A 241 -2.52 -19.96 5.41
C ASN A 241 -3.73 -20.48 4.62
N GLY A 242 -3.48 -20.95 3.39
CA GLY A 242 -4.50 -21.55 2.52
C GLY A 242 -5.36 -20.53 1.75
N SER A 243 -6.12 -21.04 0.78
CA SER A 243 -6.88 -20.21 -0.17
C SER A 243 -7.95 -19.33 0.48
N SER A 244 -8.60 -19.81 1.55
CA SER A 244 -9.61 -19.01 2.27
C SER A 244 -8.99 -17.77 2.91
N SER A 245 -7.80 -17.88 3.52
CA SER A 245 -7.08 -16.74 4.08
C SER A 245 -6.71 -15.73 2.98
N HIS A 246 -6.22 -16.22 1.83
CA HIS A 246 -5.90 -15.38 0.66
C HIS A 246 -7.12 -14.66 0.08
N GLN A 247 -8.27 -15.33 0.08
CA GLN A 247 -9.50 -14.81 -0.50
C GLN A 247 -10.19 -13.77 0.41
N HIS A 248 -10.09 -13.95 1.73
CA HIS A 248 -10.91 -13.20 2.68
C HIS A 248 -10.14 -12.12 3.45
N THR A 249 -8.82 -12.20 3.60
CA THR A 249 -8.05 -11.16 4.31
C THR A 249 -7.84 -9.95 3.42
N HIS A 250 -8.38 -8.80 3.82
CA HIS A 250 -8.31 -7.56 3.06
C HIS A 250 -7.18 -6.64 3.56
N HIS A 251 -7.09 -6.41 4.87
CA HIS A 251 -5.95 -5.73 5.50
C HIS A 251 -5.75 -6.22 6.94
N ALA A 252 -4.56 -5.99 7.49
CA ALA A 252 -4.18 -6.37 8.83
C ALA A 252 -3.26 -5.32 9.44
N ASP A 253 -3.59 -4.88 10.64
CA ASP A 253 -2.81 -3.94 11.42
C ASP A 253 -2.18 -4.63 12.62
N LEU A 254 -1.03 -4.12 13.04
CA LEU A 254 -0.40 -4.45 14.32
C LEU A 254 -0.32 -3.19 15.17
N TYR A 255 -0.78 -3.33 16.41
CA TYR A 255 -0.70 -2.29 17.44
C TYR A 255 0.11 -2.79 18.63
N LYS A 256 0.96 -1.94 19.19
CA LYS A 256 1.57 -2.12 20.52
C LYS A 256 0.62 -1.64 21.60
N CYS A 257 0.55 -2.42 22.68
CA CYS A 257 -0.37 -2.21 23.79
C CYS A 257 0.33 -1.57 24.99
N THR A 258 -0.40 -0.74 25.73
CA THR A 258 0.07 -0.08 26.95
C THR A 258 -1.05 -0.14 28.00
N PRO A 259 -0.77 -0.66 29.21
CA PRO A 259 -1.81 -0.83 30.23
C PRO A 259 -2.28 0.53 30.79
N PRO A 260 -3.52 0.63 31.27
CA PRO A 260 -4.00 1.84 31.93
C PRO A 260 -3.21 2.15 33.22
N ASN A 261 -3.06 3.43 33.54
CA ASN A 261 -2.63 3.93 34.86
C ASN A 261 -1.35 3.31 35.45
N GLY A 262 -0.43 2.82 34.60
CA GLY A 262 0.80 2.15 35.06
C GLY A 262 0.56 0.80 35.72
N GLU A 263 -0.59 0.15 35.47
CA GLU A 263 -0.84 -1.24 35.86
C GLU A 263 0.23 -2.17 35.29
N ASN A 264 0.41 -3.33 35.94
CA ASN A 264 1.33 -4.34 35.45
C ASN A 264 0.83 -4.88 34.08
N ILE A 265 1.67 -4.76 33.05
CA ILE A 265 1.30 -5.13 31.68
C ILE A 265 0.95 -6.62 31.55
N ASP A 266 1.65 -7.49 32.28
CA ASP A 266 1.45 -8.93 32.25
C ASP A 266 0.12 -9.31 32.91
N GLU A 267 -0.17 -8.76 34.09
CA GLU A 267 -1.45 -8.99 34.79
C GLU A 267 -2.65 -8.49 33.97
N PHE A 268 -2.48 -7.39 33.24
CA PHE A 268 -3.55 -6.79 32.45
C PHE A 268 -3.85 -7.55 31.16
N PHE A 269 -2.84 -7.84 30.33
CA PHE A 269 -3.05 -8.40 28.98
C PHE A 269 -2.95 -9.93 28.88
N SER A 270 -2.23 -10.62 29.79
CA SER A 270 -2.01 -12.07 29.65
C SER A 270 -3.30 -12.88 29.54
N LYS A 271 -4.38 -12.44 30.21
CA LYS A 271 -5.71 -13.07 30.17
C LYS A 271 -6.41 -12.98 28.80
N HIS A 272 -5.98 -12.06 27.94
CA HIS A 272 -6.54 -11.86 26.59
C HIS A 272 -5.70 -12.55 25.49
N VAL A 273 -4.50 -13.02 25.81
CA VAL A 273 -3.61 -13.65 24.83
C VAL A 273 -4.22 -14.93 24.30
N GLY A 274 -4.21 -15.08 22.97
CA GLY A 274 -4.76 -16.25 22.27
C GLY A 274 -6.27 -16.29 22.14
N TYR A 275 -6.96 -15.25 22.60
CA TYR A 275 -8.36 -15.03 22.35
C TYR A 275 -8.55 -13.94 21.29
N GLY A 276 -9.51 -14.18 20.41
CA GLY A 276 -9.91 -13.25 19.37
C GLY A 276 -11.32 -12.72 19.63
N TYR A 277 -11.54 -11.47 19.27
CA TYR A 277 -12.79 -10.75 19.50
C TYR A 277 -13.18 -9.98 18.23
N ASP A 278 -14.48 -9.80 18.01
CA ASP A 278 -14.92 -8.76 17.07
C ASP A 278 -14.55 -7.40 17.66
N CYS A 279 -13.71 -6.62 16.94
CA CYS A 279 -13.11 -5.40 17.45
C CYS A 279 -14.13 -4.35 17.91
N TYR A 280 -15.34 -4.35 17.33
CA TYR A 280 -16.32 -3.29 17.51
C TYR A 280 -17.64 -3.77 18.14
N PHE A 281 -18.00 -5.02 17.89
CA PHE A 281 -19.31 -5.57 18.26
C PHE A 281 -19.23 -6.73 19.25
N SER A 282 -18.03 -7.04 19.77
CA SER A 282 -17.89 -8.03 20.84
C SER A 282 -18.75 -7.66 22.05
N LYS A 283 -19.47 -8.66 22.58
CA LYS A 283 -20.19 -8.54 23.86
C LYS A 283 -19.26 -8.74 25.06
N GLU A 284 -18.16 -9.45 24.85
CA GLU A 284 -17.13 -9.66 25.85
C GLU A 284 -16.16 -8.48 25.82
N TYR A 285 -15.81 -7.99 27.01
CA TYR A 285 -14.83 -6.91 27.13
C TYR A 285 -13.45 -7.37 26.67
N HIS A 286 -12.81 -6.57 25.82
CA HIS A 286 -11.41 -6.68 25.49
C HIS A 286 -10.77 -5.29 25.42
N PRO A 287 -9.49 -5.14 25.77
CA PRO A 287 -8.85 -3.84 26.01
C PRO A 287 -8.32 -3.18 24.72
N VAL A 288 -9.17 -2.99 23.71
CA VAL A 288 -8.75 -2.39 22.42
C VAL A 288 -8.30 -0.94 22.58
N GLU A 289 -8.92 -0.20 23.50
CA GLU A 289 -8.58 1.18 23.83
C GLU A 289 -7.18 1.34 24.42
N HIS A 290 -6.55 0.24 24.81
CA HIS A 290 -5.20 0.17 25.36
C HIS A 290 -4.16 -0.34 24.35
N CYS A 291 -4.56 -0.57 23.10
CA CYS A 291 -3.67 -0.94 21.99
C CYS A 291 -3.86 0.07 20.86
N GLN A 292 -3.16 1.21 20.95
CA GLN A 292 -3.35 2.36 20.07
C GLN A 292 -2.04 2.81 19.38
N LEU A 293 -0.89 2.23 19.77
CA LEU A 293 0.38 2.54 19.15
C LEU A 293 0.51 1.70 17.88
N PHE A 294 0.26 2.30 16.72
CA PHE A 294 0.41 1.62 15.44
C PHE A 294 1.86 1.21 15.18
N GLU A 295 2.07 -0.01 14.71
CA GLU A 295 3.39 -0.59 14.40
C GLU A 295 3.52 -0.98 12.92
N SER A 296 2.48 -1.55 12.30
CA SER A 296 2.53 -1.90 10.87
C SER A 296 1.14 -2.19 10.32
N GLN A 297 0.96 -2.01 9.02
CA GLN A 297 -0.22 -2.45 8.28
C GLN A 297 0.22 -3.21 7.04
N TRP A 298 -0.50 -4.28 6.74
CA TRP A 298 -0.49 -4.92 5.43
C TRP A 298 -1.88 -4.81 4.79
N SER A 299 -1.94 -4.62 3.47
CA SER A 299 -3.19 -4.67 2.69
C SER A 299 -3.08 -5.66 1.54
N ILE A 300 -4.22 -6.06 0.96
CA ILE A 300 -4.28 -6.95 -0.20
C ILE A 300 -3.34 -6.50 -1.33
N GLY A 301 -2.59 -7.45 -1.90
CA GLY A 301 -1.55 -7.18 -2.90
C GLY A 301 -0.24 -6.65 -2.34
N GLY A 302 -0.16 -6.35 -1.05
CA GLY A 302 1.05 -5.89 -0.37
C GLY A 302 2.16 -6.95 -0.41
N LYS A 303 3.36 -6.50 -0.78
CA LYS A 303 4.60 -7.29 -0.69
C LYS A 303 5.23 -7.11 0.69
N VAL A 304 6.27 -7.90 0.97
CA VAL A 304 7.10 -7.71 2.17
C VAL A 304 7.59 -6.26 2.21
N THR A 305 7.35 -5.56 3.33
CA THR A 305 7.83 -4.20 3.53
C THR A 305 9.11 -4.26 4.36
N MET A 306 10.24 -3.85 3.79
CA MET A 306 11.53 -3.81 4.46
C MET A 306 11.94 -2.36 4.73
N PHE A 307 12.54 -2.12 5.89
CA PHE A 307 13.08 -0.80 6.25
C PHE A 307 14.46 -0.58 5.64
N PRO A 308 14.89 0.69 5.49
CA PRO A 308 16.25 1.02 5.05
C PRO A 308 17.32 0.26 5.86
N GLU A 309 18.45 -0.07 5.23
CA GLU A 309 19.50 -0.90 5.87
C GLU A 309 20.05 -0.31 7.18
N ASN A 310 19.97 0.99 7.38
CA ASN A 310 20.44 1.67 8.59
C ASN A 310 19.35 1.85 9.67
N THR A 311 18.15 1.27 9.48
CA THR A 311 16.97 1.55 10.31
C THR A 311 16.29 0.28 10.81
N GLY A 312 15.77 0.32 12.04
CA GLY A 312 14.93 -0.73 12.60
C GLY A 312 14.03 -0.22 13.73
N VAL A 313 12.88 -0.86 13.92
CA VAL A 313 11.97 -0.49 15.02
C VAL A 313 12.38 -1.26 16.29
N PRO A 314 12.58 -0.57 17.42
CA PRO A 314 13.04 -1.19 18.66
C PRO A 314 11.98 -2.11 19.27
N ILE A 315 12.42 -3.32 19.63
CA ILE A 315 11.63 -4.29 20.41
C ILE A 315 12.49 -4.90 21.53
N GLY A 316 11.85 -5.34 22.60
CA GLY A 316 12.54 -5.89 23.77
C GLY A 316 13.30 -4.83 24.58
N GLU A 317 12.86 -3.57 24.53
CA GLU A 317 13.34 -2.51 25.43
C GLU A 317 12.73 -2.64 26.83
N GLU A 318 11.52 -3.21 26.90
CA GLU A 318 10.84 -3.59 28.14
C GLU A 318 10.93 -5.11 28.35
N GLU A 319 10.87 -5.56 29.61
CA GLU A 319 10.91 -7.01 29.95
C GLU A 319 9.77 -7.79 29.29
N THR A 320 8.62 -7.15 29.10
CA THR A 320 7.50 -7.74 28.38
C THR A 320 6.71 -6.68 27.62
N GLU A 321 6.39 -7.01 26.38
CA GLU A 321 5.59 -6.20 25.48
C GLU A 321 4.36 -6.99 25.02
N TYR A 322 3.25 -6.30 24.77
CA TYR A 322 2.03 -6.88 24.25
C TYR A 322 1.59 -6.16 22.99
N TYR A 323 0.97 -6.93 22.11
CA TYR A 323 0.54 -6.47 20.80
C TYR A 323 -0.85 -6.98 20.51
N MET A 324 -1.56 -6.26 19.65
CA MET A 324 -2.86 -6.63 19.15
C MET A 324 -2.83 -6.55 17.62
N THR A 325 -3.32 -7.59 16.95
CA THR A 325 -3.64 -7.48 15.52
C THR A 325 -5.10 -7.11 15.36
N GLU A 326 -5.40 -6.18 14.46
CA GLU A 326 -6.76 -5.98 13.93
C GLU A 326 -6.76 -6.42 12.46
N ILE A 327 -7.51 -7.48 12.14
CA ILE A 327 -7.56 -8.00 10.77
C ILE A 327 -8.96 -7.79 10.21
N HIS A 328 -9.04 -7.08 9.09
CA HIS A 328 -10.26 -6.92 8.30
C HIS A 328 -10.42 -8.08 7.31
N TYR A 329 -11.54 -8.77 7.42
CA TYR A 329 -11.95 -9.82 6.51
C TYR A 329 -13.20 -9.42 5.71
N ASP A 330 -13.13 -9.59 4.40
CA ASP A 330 -14.25 -9.43 3.49
C ASP A 330 -14.91 -10.78 3.21
N ASN A 331 -16.21 -10.88 3.46
CA ASN A 331 -17.03 -12.04 3.13
C ASN A 331 -18.34 -11.58 2.45
N PRO A 332 -18.25 -10.97 1.25
CA PRO A 332 -19.39 -10.34 0.57
C PRO A 332 -20.52 -11.33 0.22
N LYS A 333 -20.19 -12.63 0.13
CA LYS A 333 -21.16 -13.71 -0.12
C LYS A 333 -21.76 -14.28 1.16
N LYS A 334 -21.34 -13.78 2.33
CA LYS A 334 -21.79 -14.22 3.67
C LYS A 334 -21.71 -15.73 3.84
N LEU A 335 -20.60 -16.31 3.39
CA LEU A 335 -20.35 -17.73 3.45
C LEU A 335 -20.23 -18.17 4.91
N ALA A 336 -20.89 -19.27 5.27
CA ALA A 336 -20.77 -19.89 6.58
C ALA A 336 -19.72 -21.01 6.57
N GLY A 337 -19.10 -21.27 7.72
CA GLY A 337 -18.12 -22.35 7.90
C GLY A 337 -16.76 -22.08 7.24
N VAL A 338 -16.48 -20.83 6.86
CA VAL A 338 -15.17 -20.41 6.35
C VAL A 338 -14.19 -20.38 7.52
N LYS A 339 -13.05 -21.06 7.36
CA LYS A 339 -11.93 -20.99 8.28
C LYS A 339 -10.81 -20.17 7.66
N VAL A 340 -10.36 -19.15 8.36
CA VAL A 340 -9.20 -18.34 7.97
C VAL A 340 -8.11 -18.50 9.02
N HIS A 341 -6.86 -18.38 8.60
CA HIS A 341 -5.70 -18.40 9.48
C HIS A 341 -4.69 -17.41 8.91
N SER A 342 -4.89 -16.16 9.32
CA SER A 342 -4.11 -15.01 8.89
C SER A 342 -3.46 -14.36 10.12
N GLY A 343 -2.38 -13.62 9.89
CA GLY A 343 -1.67 -12.91 10.95
C GLY A 343 -0.50 -12.11 10.43
N MET A 344 0.16 -11.35 11.30
CA MET A 344 1.32 -10.53 10.92
C MET A 344 2.64 -11.31 11.12
N GLU A 345 3.61 -11.01 10.26
CA GLU A 345 4.98 -11.51 10.32
C GLU A 345 5.94 -10.34 10.48
N MET A 346 6.82 -10.40 11.47
CA MET A 346 7.86 -9.41 11.70
C MET A 346 9.23 -10.10 11.61
N TYR A 347 10.12 -9.54 10.80
CA TYR A 347 11.49 -10.03 10.61
C TYR A 347 12.42 -9.21 11.50
N TYR A 348 13.08 -9.84 12.47
CA TYR A 348 13.89 -9.13 13.46
C TYR A 348 15.30 -9.70 13.65
N THR A 349 16.18 -8.86 14.18
CA THR A 349 17.61 -9.15 14.37
C THR A 349 18.14 -8.52 15.65
N ASP A 350 19.19 -9.13 16.21
CA ASP A 350 19.94 -8.62 17.33
C ASP A 350 21.09 -7.66 16.91
N GLN A 351 21.32 -7.56 15.60
CA GLN A 351 22.26 -6.62 15.00
C GLN A 351 21.57 -5.26 14.84
N LEU A 352 21.74 -4.41 15.88
CA LEU A 352 21.12 -3.09 15.92
C LEU A 352 21.58 -2.24 14.73
N ARG A 353 20.59 -1.61 14.09
CA ARG A 353 20.79 -0.61 13.05
C ARG A 353 21.14 0.74 13.68
N GLU A 354 21.70 1.64 12.88
CA GLU A 354 22.17 2.94 13.36
C GLU A 354 21.04 3.83 13.90
N GLN A 355 19.82 3.67 13.37
CA GLN A 355 18.68 4.52 13.67
C GLN A 355 17.48 3.70 14.15
N ASP A 356 16.85 4.19 15.22
CA ASP A 356 15.55 3.69 15.66
C ASP A 356 14.47 4.32 14.76
N ALA A 357 13.60 3.47 14.21
CA ALA A 357 12.35 3.89 13.59
C ALA A 357 11.23 3.95 14.62
N GLY A 358 10.32 4.89 14.43
CA GLY A 358 9.01 4.94 15.07
C GLY A 358 7.93 5.30 14.05
N PHE A 359 6.73 5.56 14.53
CA PHE A 359 5.56 5.85 13.70
C PHE A 359 4.95 7.20 14.10
N LEU A 360 4.59 8.00 13.11
CA LEU A 360 3.84 9.23 13.27
C LEU A 360 2.51 9.06 12.56
N GLN A 361 1.43 9.12 13.32
CA GLN A 361 0.07 9.10 12.79
C GLN A 361 -0.49 10.52 12.74
N VAL A 362 -0.91 10.95 11.56
CA VAL A 362 -1.62 12.22 11.35
C VAL A 362 -2.97 11.89 10.76
N GLY A 363 -4.05 12.28 11.44
CA GLY A 363 -5.39 11.93 11.00
C GLY A 363 -6.47 12.31 12.00
N VAL A 364 -7.69 11.85 11.72
CA VAL A 364 -8.82 12.02 12.65
C VAL A 364 -8.94 10.79 13.54
N MET A 365 -8.77 10.98 14.84
CA MET A 365 -9.02 9.92 15.83
C MET A 365 -10.52 9.67 15.95
N THR A 366 -10.94 8.44 15.68
CA THR A 366 -12.36 8.03 15.65
C THR A 366 -12.87 7.53 16.98
N ALA A 367 -11.98 6.96 17.79
CA ALA A 367 -12.27 6.54 19.15
C ALA A 367 -12.58 7.78 19.99
N LYS A 368 -13.87 8.14 20.05
CA LYS A 368 -14.48 9.25 20.83
C LYS A 368 -14.61 10.61 20.13
N SER A 369 -14.50 10.69 18.80
CA SER A 369 -14.78 11.94 18.08
C SER A 369 -15.93 11.82 17.09
N TYR A 370 -16.86 12.78 17.14
CA TYR A 370 -17.89 13.00 16.11
C TYR A 370 -17.40 13.94 15.00
N SER A 371 -16.15 14.43 15.07
CA SER A 371 -15.58 15.39 14.11
C SER A 371 -15.49 14.83 12.68
N LEU A 372 -15.51 13.51 12.53
CA LEU A 372 -15.56 12.84 11.23
C LEU A 372 -16.99 12.38 10.95
N THR A 373 -17.81 13.31 10.45
CA THR A 373 -19.17 13.01 9.96
C THR A 373 -19.28 13.48 8.53
N VAL A 374 -19.43 12.52 7.59
CA VAL A 374 -19.67 12.81 6.17
C VAL A 374 -21.18 12.82 5.92
N PRO A 375 -21.78 13.94 5.47
CA PRO A 375 -23.19 13.96 5.15
C PRO A 375 -23.51 13.00 4.00
N PRO A 376 -24.64 12.27 4.05
CA PRO A 376 -25.03 11.34 2.99
C PRO A 376 -25.21 12.08 1.66
N ASN A 377 -24.87 11.42 0.55
CA ASN A 377 -24.97 11.94 -0.82
C ASN A 377 -24.08 13.18 -1.12
N SER A 378 -23.05 13.44 -0.30
CA SER A 378 -22.05 14.45 -0.64
C SER A 378 -21.11 13.92 -1.73
N GLN A 379 -20.89 14.69 -2.79
CA GLN A 379 -20.00 14.28 -3.90
C GLN A 379 -18.52 14.54 -3.60
N GLU A 380 -18.19 15.68 -2.97
CA GLU A 380 -16.81 16.08 -2.66
C GLU A 380 -16.77 16.73 -1.26
N PHE A 381 -16.94 15.91 -0.21
CA PHE A 381 -16.86 16.40 1.16
C PHE A 381 -15.44 16.23 1.70
N VAL A 382 -14.82 17.35 2.06
CA VAL A 382 -13.47 17.36 2.62
C VAL A 382 -13.55 17.32 4.14
N VAL A 383 -12.79 16.40 4.75
CA VAL A 383 -12.52 16.39 6.18
C VAL A 383 -11.02 16.58 6.35
N SER A 384 -10.65 17.49 7.26
CA SER A 384 -9.25 17.75 7.56
C SER A 384 -8.91 17.51 9.02
N SER A 385 -7.68 17.08 9.26
CA SER A 385 -7.09 16.95 10.60
C SER A 385 -5.76 17.70 10.66
N HIS A 386 -5.31 18.01 11.87
CA HIS A 386 -4.11 18.82 12.07
C HIS A 386 -3.23 18.22 13.18
N CYS A 387 -1.95 17.99 12.89
CA CYS A 387 -0.89 17.93 13.91
C CYS A 387 -0.21 19.31 13.89
N PRO A 388 -0.64 20.26 14.76
CA PRO A 388 -0.15 21.63 14.75
C PRO A 388 1.33 21.69 15.17
N SER A 389 1.97 22.85 15.01
CA SER A 389 3.39 23.06 15.37
C SER A 389 3.75 22.63 16.79
N GLU A 390 2.82 22.73 17.73
CA GLU A 390 2.96 22.30 19.11
C GLU A 390 3.06 20.77 19.22
N CYS A 391 2.35 20.02 18.37
CA CYS A 391 2.38 18.56 18.29
C CYS A 391 3.77 18.06 17.85
N THR A 392 4.39 18.71 16.86
CA THR A 392 5.73 18.35 16.38
C THR A 392 6.87 18.99 17.18
N SER A 393 6.59 19.86 18.14
CA SER A 393 7.62 20.56 18.93
C SER A 393 8.55 19.62 19.72
N ASN A 394 8.10 18.38 19.99
CA ASN A 394 8.86 17.34 20.69
C ASN A 394 9.78 16.53 19.76
N ILE A 395 9.73 16.76 18.44
CA ILE A 395 10.70 16.19 17.51
C ILE A 395 12.12 16.65 17.93
N PRO A 396 13.17 15.81 17.77
CA PRO A 396 14.55 16.22 18.04
C PRO A 396 14.95 17.47 17.26
N LYS A 397 15.89 18.27 17.77
CA LYS A 397 16.29 19.55 17.13
C LYS A 397 16.82 19.36 15.71
N GLU A 398 17.53 18.26 15.49
CA GLU A 398 18.04 17.81 14.21
C GLU A 398 16.96 17.28 13.26
N GLY A 399 15.72 17.14 13.75
CA GLY A 399 14.58 16.59 13.04
C GLY A 399 14.61 15.09 12.84
N VAL A 400 13.58 14.61 12.18
CA VAL A 400 13.35 13.22 11.84
C VAL A 400 13.13 13.07 10.33
N ASN A 401 13.48 11.92 9.78
CA ASN A 401 13.32 11.63 8.36
C ASN A 401 12.17 10.63 8.19
N ALA A 402 11.22 10.93 7.31
CA ALA A 402 10.16 10.02 6.91
C ALA A 402 10.59 9.28 5.64
N PHE A 403 10.47 7.95 5.66
CA PHE A 403 10.97 7.07 4.58
C PHE A 403 9.91 6.12 4.01
N VAL A 404 8.83 5.88 4.75
CA VAL A 404 7.62 5.19 4.30
C VAL A 404 6.41 5.98 4.78
N TYR A 405 5.38 6.06 3.94
CA TYR A 405 4.05 6.54 4.31
C TYR A 405 2.99 5.56 3.85
N LEU A 406 1.85 5.64 4.52
CA LEU A 406 0.65 4.87 4.19
C LEU A 406 -0.53 5.82 4.26
N LEU A 407 -1.34 5.86 3.19
CA LEU A 407 -2.64 6.52 3.18
C LEU A 407 -3.71 5.49 3.56
N HIS A 408 -4.65 5.88 4.40
CA HIS A 408 -5.71 4.99 4.88
C HIS A 408 -6.99 5.79 5.08
N SER A 409 -8.04 5.37 4.39
CA SER A 409 -9.43 5.75 4.57
C SER A 409 -10.32 4.56 4.24
N HIS A 410 -11.50 4.45 4.85
CA HIS A 410 -12.50 3.42 4.54
C HIS A 410 -13.19 3.64 3.17
N LEU A 411 -14.21 2.83 2.85
CA LEU A 411 -14.94 2.77 1.56
C LEU A 411 -15.38 4.09 0.92
N SER A 412 -15.55 5.16 1.69
CA SER A 412 -15.96 6.49 1.16
C SER A 412 -14.79 7.39 0.78
N GLY A 413 -13.56 7.02 1.13
CA GLY A 413 -12.35 7.74 0.73
C GLY A 413 -12.18 7.74 -0.79
N ARG A 414 -11.81 8.88 -1.35
CA ARG A 414 -11.56 9.06 -2.79
C ARG A 414 -10.26 9.80 -3.08
N LYS A 415 -9.85 10.68 -2.15
CA LYS A 415 -8.69 11.54 -2.26
C LYS A 415 -8.07 11.70 -0.88
N GLU A 416 -6.75 11.66 -0.80
CA GLU A 416 -6.01 11.91 0.44
C GLU A 416 -4.76 12.73 0.14
N ARG A 417 -4.49 13.72 0.98
CA ARG A 417 -3.34 14.60 0.81
C ARG A 417 -2.81 15.06 2.16
N VAL A 418 -1.51 14.86 2.37
CA VAL A 418 -0.80 15.37 3.55
C VAL A 418 -0.03 16.61 3.16
N ARG A 419 -0.49 17.74 3.66
CA ARG A 419 0.14 19.04 3.48
C ARG A 419 1.13 19.27 4.61
N HIS A 420 2.27 19.86 4.28
CA HIS A 420 3.38 20.10 5.21
C HIS A 420 3.70 21.59 5.23
N PHE A 421 3.65 22.19 6.41
CA PHE A 421 3.94 23.61 6.60
C PHE A 421 5.14 23.78 7.53
N ARG A 422 6.00 24.75 7.20
CA ARG A 422 7.09 25.21 8.06
C ARG A 422 6.97 26.71 8.28
N GLY A 423 6.55 27.10 9.47
CA GLY A 423 6.14 28.48 9.73
C GLY A 423 4.92 28.85 8.88
N ASN A 424 5.06 29.85 8.01
CA ASN A 424 3.98 30.32 7.13
C ASN A 424 4.11 29.83 5.67
N GLU A 425 5.06 28.95 5.40
CA GLU A 425 5.30 28.40 4.06
C GLU A 425 4.74 26.98 3.97
N GLU A 426 3.97 26.72 2.91
CA GLU A 426 3.57 25.37 2.52
C GLU A 426 4.67 24.75 1.67
N LEU A 427 5.24 23.65 2.17
CA LEU A 427 6.21 22.83 1.48
C LEU A 427 5.48 21.84 0.55
N PRO A 428 6.20 21.15 -0.35
CA PRO A 428 5.61 20.09 -1.18
C PRO A 428 4.80 19.10 -0.34
N PHE A 429 3.70 18.59 -0.89
CA PHE A 429 2.89 17.60 -0.20
C PHE A 429 3.73 16.39 0.21
N LEU A 430 3.58 15.98 1.47
CA LEU A 430 4.23 14.79 2.00
C LEU A 430 3.65 13.55 1.32
N ALA A 431 2.34 13.50 1.15
CA ALA A 431 1.66 12.48 0.36
C ALA A 431 0.50 13.11 -0.39
N ASN A 432 0.23 12.64 -1.60
CA ASN A 432 -0.90 13.09 -2.40
C ASN A 432 -1.38 11.95 -3.26
N ASP A 433 -2.66 11.65 -3.17
CA ASP A 433 -3.35 10.70 -4.03
C ASP A 433 -4.75 11.25 -4.36
N GLU A 434 -4.90 11.81 -5.56
CA GLU A 434 -6.18 12.31 -6.05
C GLU A 434 -7.12 11.19 -6.54
N HIS A 435 -6.65 9.93 -6.54
CA HIS A 435 -7.37 8.76 -7.02
C HIS A 435 -7.24 7.58 -6.04
N TYR A 436 -7.18 7.88 -4.75
CA TYR A 436 -7.08 6.90 -3.68
C TYR A 436 -8.15 5.80 -3.80
N ASP A 437 -7.71 4.54 -3.70
CA ASP A 437 -8.58 3.36 -3.69
C ASP A 437 -8.46 2.64 -2.35
N PHE A 438 -9.59 2.45 -1.66
CA PHE A 438 -9.67 1.67 -0.42
C PHE A 438 -9.07 0.25 -0.56
N ASN A 439 -9.11 -0.34 -1.75
CA ASN A 439 -8.58 -1.68 -2.00
C ASN A 439 -7.07 -1.66 -2.32
N TYR A 440 -6.42 -0.48 -2.30
CA TYR A 440 -4.99 -0.29 -2.54
C TYR A 440 -4.38 0.61 -1.45
N GLN A 441 -4.01 0.00 -0.32
CA GLN A 441 -3.47 0.70 0.85
C GLN A 441 -2.05 0.23 1.16
N ASN A 442 -1.19 0.29 0.16
CA ASN A 442 0.19 -0.17 0.28
C ASN A 442 1.06 0.81 1.07
N ASN A 443 2.08 0.27 1.75
CA ASN A 443 3.17 1.06 2.30
C ASN A 443 4.01 1.62 1.14
N ARG A 444 4.02 2.94 0.98
CA ARG A 444 4.71 3.65 -0.10
C ARG A 444 6.00 4.23 0.43
N HIS A 445 7.10 3.89 -0.21
CA HIS A 445 8.40 4.46 0.13
C HIS A 445 8.54 5.85 -0.50
N PHE A 446 9.08 6.79 0.27
CA PHE A 446 9.51 8.05 -0.32
C PHE A 446 10.71 7.80 -1.24
N ARG A 447 10.71 8.42 -2.43
CA ARG A 447 11.89 8.41 -3.31
C ARG A 447 13.06 9.16 -2.68
N THR A 448 12.75 10.27 -2.01
CA THR A 448 13.68 11.07 -1.24
C THR A 448 13.12 11.22 0.16
N GLU A 449 13.91 10.84 1.17
CA GLU A 449 13.49 10.95 2.57
C GLU A 449 13.01 12.38 2.89
N LEU A 450 11.83 12.48 3.49
CA LEU A 450 11.22 13.75 3.83
C LEU A 450 11.63 14.20 5.23
N LYS A 451 12.17 15.41 5.35
CA LYS A 451 12.66 15.95 6.63
C LYS A 451 11.57 16.70 7.39
N LEU A 452 11.15 16.15 8.54
CA LEU A 452 10.31 16.84 9.51
C LEU A 452 11.18 17.48 10.60
N LEU A 453 10.92 18.75 10.89
CA LEU A 453 11.59 19.52 11.93
C LEU A 453 10.62 19.87 13.07
N PRO A 454 11.14 20.18 14.26
CA PRO A 454 10.29 20.65 15.35
C PRO A 454 9.59 21.96 14.98
N GLY A 455 8.28 22.02 15.23
CA GLY A 455 7.45 23.19 14.90
C GLY A 455 6.85 23.14 13.49
N ASP A 456 7.10 22.10 12.71
CA ASP A 456 6.37 21.87 11.45
C ASP A 456 4.89 21.55 11.73
N HIS A 457 3.98 21.97 10.86
CA HIS A 457 2.55 21.66 10.95
C HIS A 457 2.17 20.72 9.81
N LEU A 458 1.51 19.60 10.14
CA LEU A 458 0.98 18.64 9.17
C LEU A 458 -0.54 18.67 9.14
N THR A 459 -1.12 18.58 7.96
CA THR A 459 -2.58 18.42 7.77
C THR A 459 -2.87 17.29 6.82
N LEU A 460 -3.74 16.37 7.23
CA LEU A 460 -4.39 15.41 6.33
C LEU A 460 -5.74 15.99 5.89
#